data_AF-A0A2V6NT43-F1
#
_entry.id   AF-A0A2V6NT43-F1
#
_cell.length_a   1.000
_cell.length_b   1.000
_cell.length_c   1.000
_cell.angle_alpha   90.00
_cell.angle_beta   90.00
_cell.angle_gamma   90.00
#
_symmetry.space_group_name_H-M   'P 1'
#
loop_
_entity.id
_entity.type
_entity.pdbx_description
1 polymer ?
#
loop_
_entity_poly.entity_id
_entity_poly.type
_entity_poly.pdbx_seq_one_letter_code
_entity_poly.pdbx_strand_id
1 'polypeptide(L)'
;LGDKAAALALSERAMAANPIEKDPLTGPWSLEILARVAAQMGEPDRAIAALQKLLSIPYAGSLSTIMPLTPALLRLDPMFDPLRNDPRFQKLAASPEAKE
;
A
#
# COMPACT_ATOMS: atom_id res chain seq x y z
N LEU A 1 -10.28 -4.38 17.66
CA LEU A 1 -9.39 -3.61 16.76
C LEU A 1 -9.49 -2.15 17.17
N GLY A 2 -8.38 -1.45 17.39
CA GLY A 2 -8.42 -0.08 17.93
C GLY A 2 -7.07 0.50 18.34
N ASP A 3 -6.03 -0.33 18.50
CA ASP A 3 -4.68 0.16 18.77
C ASP A 3 -3.94 0.47 17.46
N LYS A 4 -4.01 1.75 17.08
CA LYS A 4 -3.32 2.33 15.92
C LYS A 4 -1.81 2.10 15.95
N ALA A 5 -1.20 2.31 17.11
CA ALA A 5 0.25 2.28 17.25
C ALA A 5 0.75 0.84 17.11
N ALA A 6 0.05 -0.12 17.73
CA ALA A 6 0.40 -1.54 17.62
C ALA A 6 0.28 -2.05 16.18
N ALA A 7 -0.75 -1.65 15.44
CA ALA A 7 -0.95 -2.08 14.06
C ALA A 7 0.17 -1.57 13.13
N LEU A 8 0.53 -0.29 13.25
CA LEU A 8 1.62 0.30 12.47
C LEU A 8 2.99 -0.30 12.84
N ALA A 9 3.26 -0.45 14.13
CA ALA A 9 4.50 -1.03 14.61
C ALA A 9 4.69 -2.48 14.13
N LEU A 10 3.60 -3.25 14.03
CA LEU A 10 3.65 -4.62 13.52
C LEU A 10 3.97 -4.64 12.02
N SER A 11 3.37 -3.76 11.22
CA SER A 11 3.71 -3.63 9.79
C SER A 11 5.16 -3.18 9.58
N GLU A 12 5.65 -2.21 10.36
CA GLU A 12 7.03 -1.74 10.30
C GLU A 12 8.02 -2.84 10.69
N ARG A 13 7.71 -3.62 11.73
CA ARG A 13 8.52 -4.78 12.13
C ARG A 13 8.55 -5.85 11.04
N ALA A 14 7.43 -6.10 10.35
CA ALA A 14 7.37 -7.02 9.23
C ALA A 14 8.24 -6.56 8.05
N MET A 15 8.25 -5.26 7.75
CA MET A 15 9.15 -4.68 6.74
C MET A 15 10.63 -4.83 7.11
N ALA A 16 10.99 -4.68 8.38
CA ALA A 16 12.36 -4.90 8.85
C ALA A 16 12.77 -6.37 8.78
N ALA A 17 11.83 -7.30 8.97
CA ALA A 17 12.07 -8.74 8.90
C ALA A 17 12.23 -9.26 7.46
N ASN A 18 11.47 -8.70 6.50
CA ASN A 18 11.61 -9.03 5.08
C ASN A 18 11.83 -7.77 4.21
N PRO A 19 13.09 -7.29 4.11
CA PRO A 19 13.41 -6.12 3.29
C PRO A 19 13.15 -6.39 1.80
N ILE A 20 12.55 -5.42 1.11
CA ILE A 20 12.26 -5.49 -0.34
C ILE A 20 13.53 -5.75 -1.15
N GLU A 21 14.68 -5.26 -0.69
CA GLU A 21 15.97 -5.42 -1.35
C GLU A 21 16.47 -6.88 -1.31
N LYS A 22 16.02 -7.67 -0.33
CA LYS A 22 16.40 -9.09 -0.17
C LYS A 22 15.37 -10.04 -0.77
N ASP A 23 14.10 -9.62 -0.78
CA ASP A 23 13.01 -10.35 -1.40
C ASP A 23 12.09 -9.36 -2.15
N PRO A 24 12.42 -9.05 -3.41
CA PRO A 24 11.61 -8.13 -4.21
C PRO A 24 10.21 -8.66 -4.52
N LEU A 25 9.98 -9.97 -4.41
CA LEU A 25 8.73 -10.60 -4.78
C LEU A 25 7.70 -10.51 -3.66
N THR A 26 8.07 -10.90 -2.43
CA THR A 26 7.14 -10.91 -1.28
C THR A 26 7.45 -9.86 -0.22
N GLY A 27 8.65 -9.27 -0.22
CA GLY A 27 9.01 -8.16 0.66
C GLY A 27 8.04 -6.96 0.59
N PRO A 28 7.50 -6.60 -0.59
CA PRO A 28 6.48 -5.55 -0.70
C PRO A 28 5.14 -5.85 -0.03
N TRP A 29 4.84 -7.08 0.38
CA TRP A 29 3.57 -7.42 1.06
C TRP A 29 3.40 -6.65 2.37
N SER A 30 4.46 -6.55 3.16
CA SER A 30 4.43 -5.80 4.42
C SER A 30 4.17 -4.31 4.18
N LEU A 31 4.65 -3.77 3.06
CA LEU A 31 4.41 -2.40 2.65
C LEU A 31 2.96 -2.19 2.15
N GLU A 32 2.39 -3.17 1.46
CA GLU A 32 0.97 -3.15 1.07
C GLU A 32 0.05 -3.17 2.30
N ILE A 33 0.35 -4.04 3.27
CA ILE A 33 -0.37 -4.08 4.55
C ILE A 33 -0.23 -2.74 5.27
N LEU A 34 0.96 -2.15 5.31
CA LEU A 34 1.17 -0.83 5.92
C LEU A 34 0.32 0.24 5.25
N ALA A 35 0.27 0.28 3.91
CA ALA A 35 -0.52 1.25 3.16
C ALA A 35 -2.01 1.19 3.56
N ARG A 36 -2.54 -0.03 3.64
CA ARG A 36 -3.93 -0.32 4.01
C ARG A 36 -4.23 0.04 5.47
N VAL A 37 -3.36 -0.35 6.40
CA VAL A 37 -3.49 -0.01 7.83
C VAL A 37 -3.42 1.50 8.02
N ALA A 38 -2.43 2.16 7.41
CA ALA A 38 -2.28 3.60 7.51
C ALA A 38 -3.50 4.37 6.96
N ALA A 39 -4.08 3.92 5.84
CA ALA A 39 -5.30 4.49 5.29
C ALA A 39 -6.47 4.40 6.29
N GLN A 40 -6.68 3.22 6.89
CA GLN A 40 -7.76 2.98 7.85
C GLN A 40 -7.55 3.70 9.18
N MET A 41 -6.30 3.94 9.58
CA MET A 41 -5.98 4.64 10.82
C MET A 41 -5.92 6.17 10.68
N GLY A 42 -6.28 6.73 9.52
CA GLY A 42 -6.24 8.17 9.28
C GLY A 42 -4.82 8.73 9.22
N GLU A 43 -3.86 7.96 8.71
CA GLU A 43 -2.48 8.36 8.44
C GLU A 43 -2.26 8.52 6.92
N PRO A 44 -2.86 9.53 6.27
CA PRO A 44 -2.84 9.66 4.82
C PRO A 44 -1.42 9.79 4.26
N ASP A 45 -0.54 10.53 4.94
CA ASP A 45 0.85 10.72 4.49
C ASP A 45 1.62 9.41 4.41
N ARG A 46 1.51 8.57 5.45
CA ARG A 46 2.16 7.25 5.49
C ARG A 46 1.57 6.32 4.44
N ALA A 47 0.24 6.32 4.28
CA ALA A 47 -0.44 5.49 3.30
C ALA A 47 -0.01 5.86 1.87
N ILE A 48 -0.02 7.15 1.54
CA ILE A 48 0.32 7.65 0.20
C ILE A 48 1.79 7.38 -0.14
N ALA A 49 2.71 7.56 0.81
CA ALA A 49 4.12 7.24 0.60
C ALA A 49 4.33 5.74 0.30
N ALA A 50 3.62 4.86 1.01
CA ALA A 50 3.67 3.43 0.76
C ALA A 50 3.08 3.06 -0.62
N LEU A 51 1.93 3.63 -0.98
CA LEU A 51 1.29 3.42 -2.28
C LEU A 51 2.17 3.90 -3.45
N GLN A 52 2.85 5.04 -3.31
CA GLN A 52 3.79 5.54 -4.31
C GLN A 52 4.92 4.54 -4.57
N LYS A 53 5.52 4.00 -3.50
CA LYS A 53 6.58 3.01 -3.64
C LYS A 53 6.06 1.72 -4.28
N LEU A 54 4.90 1.22 -3.84
CA LEU A 54 4.28 0.00 -4.42
C LEU A 54 3.95 0.14 -5.90
N LEU A 55 3.50 1.30 -6.35
CA LEU A 55 3.21 1.56 -7.78
C LEU A 55 4.48 1.76 -8.63
N SER A 56 5.64 2.00 -8.00
CA SER A 56 6.91 2.22 -8.68
C SER A 56 7.75 0.96 -8.86
N ILE A 57 7.34 -0.17 -8.28
CA ILE A 57 8.09 -1.43 -8.31
C ILE A 57 7.20 -2.59 -8.80
N PRO A 58 7.75 -3.56 -9.56
CA PRO A 58 7.06 -4.82 -9.81
C PRO A 58 7.06 -5.65 -8.53
N TYR A 59 5.91 -6.25 -8.18
CA TYR A 59 5.81 -7.18 -7.04
C TYR A 59 4.62 -8.14 -7.21
N ALA A 60 4.62 -9.21 -6.43
CA ALA A 60 3.46 -10.10 -6.30
C ALA A 60 2.47 -9.48 -5.32
N GLY A 61 1.20 -9.30 -5.69
CA GLY A 61 0.18 -8.77 -4.77
C GLY A 61 -0.03 -9.65 -3.54
N SER A 62 -0.45 -9.05 -2.44
CA SER A 62 -0.59 -9.79 -1.17
C SER A 62 -1.96 -10.44 -0.94
N LEU A 63 -3.07 -9.89 -1.47
CA LEU A 63 -4.41 -10.24 -0.95
C LEU A 63 -5.55 -10.51 -1.96
N SER A 64 -5.33 -10.46 -3.28
CA SER A 64 -6.24 -11.08 -4.25
C SER A 64 -5.46 -11.41 -5.50
N THR A 65 -5.50 -12.66 -5.94
CA THR A 65 -4.86 -13.17 -7.17
C THR A 65 -3.35 -12.99 -7.33
N ILE A 66 -2.60 -12.68 -6.26
CA ILE A 66 -1.17 -12.36 -6.34
C ILE A 66 -0.93 -11.14 -7.28
N MET A 67 -1.96 -10.31 -7.49
CA MET A 67 -1.84 -9.16 -8.40
C MET A 67 -1.43 -7.89 -7.64
N PRO A 68 -0.35 -7.22 -8.07
CA PRO A 68 0.09 -5.98 -7.44
C PRO A 68 -1.01 -4.93 -7.47
N LEU A 69 -1.01 -4.03 -6.48
CA LEU A 69 -1.86 -2.85 -6.51
C LEU A 69 -1.64 -2.08 -7.82
N THR A 70 -2.74 -1.83 -8.51
CA THR A 70 -2.79 -0.97 -9.70
C THR A 70 -3.61 0.29 -9.39
N PRO A 71 -3.47 1.37 -10.18
CA PRO A 71 -4.35 2.54 -10.08
C PRO A 71 -5.84 2.17 -10.13
N ALA A 72 -6.22 1.14 -10.90
CA ALA A 72 -7.59 0.62 -10.92
C ALA A 72 -7.98 -0.01 -9.58
N LEU A 73 -7.14 -0.86 -8.99
CA LEU A 73 -7.40 -1.44 -7.68
C LEU A 73 -7.47 -0.38 -6.58
N LEU A 74 -6.64 0.66 -6.64
CA LEU A 74 -6.74 1.77 -5.69
C LEU A 74 -8.13 2.40 -5.71
N ARG A 75 -8.75 2.57 -6.88
CA ARG A 75 -10.11 3.13 -7.02
C ARG A 75 -11.22 2.22 -6.51
N LEU A 76 -11.04 0.91 -6.65
CA LEU A 76 -12.08 -0.09 -6.35
C LEU A 76 -12.03 -0.59 -4.91
N ASP A 77 -10.86 -0.56 -4.28
CA ASP A 77 -10.64 -1.17 -2.96
C ASP A 77 -11.14 -0.24 -1.82
N PRO A 78 -12.13 -0.66 -1.02
CA PRO A 78 -12.69 0.15 0.06
C PRO A 78 -11.69 0.46 1.19
N MET A 79 -10.57 -0.27 1.29
CA MET A 79 -9.53 0.03 2.28
C MET A 79 -8.92 1.43 2.08
N PHE A 80 -9.04 2.01 0.88
CA PHE A 80 -8.56 3.35 0.56
C PHE A 80 -9.67 4.42 0.57
N ASP A 81 -10.89 4.08 0.99
CA ASP A 81 -11.98 5.06 1.08
C ASP A 81 -11.64 6.30 1.94
N PRO A 82 -10.91 6.19 3.07
CA PRO A 82 -10.47 7.35 3.82
C PRO A 82 -9.57 8.33 3.05
N LEU A 83 -8.91 7.88 1.96
CA LEU A 83 -7.98 8.69 1.16
C LEU A 83 -8.63 9.33 -0.08
N ARG A 84 -9.91 9.05 -0.36
CA ARG A 84 -10.58 9.44 -1.61
C ARG A 84 -10.58 10.95 -1.89
N ASN A 85 -10.58 11.74 -0.82
CA ASN A 85 -10.58 13.19 -0.88
C ASN A 85 -9.18 13.80 -0.92
N ASP A 86 -8.11 13.00 -0.80
CA ASP A 86 -6.73 13.49 -0.89
C ASP A 86 -6.30 13.65 -2.36
N PRO A 87 -5.90 14.84 -2.82
CA PRO A 87 -5.47 15.07 -4.21
C PRO A 87 -4.29 14.19 -4.64
N ARG A 88 -3.40 13.85 -3.71
CA ARG A 88 -2.25 12.99 -3.99
C ARG A 88 -2.70 11.55 -4.27
N PHE A 89 -3.69 11.07 -3.50
CA PHE A 89 -4.29 9.75 -3.74
C PHE A 89 -5.01 9.71 -5.09
N GLN A 90 -5.79 10.75 -5.41
CA GLN A 90 -6.48 10.86 -6.71
C GLN A 90 -5.50 10.79 -7.89
N LYS A 91 -4.33 11.44 -7.77
CA LYS A 91 -3.28 11.37 -8.79
C LYS A 91 -2.73 9.95 -8.98
N LEU A 92 -2.53 9.19 -7.91
CA LEU A 92 -2.09 7.79 -8.00
C LEU A 92 -3.15 6.91 -8.65
N ALA A 93 -4.41 7.12 -8.28
CA ALA A 93 -5.57 6.36 -8.78
C ALA A 93 -5.94 6.70 -10.23
N ALA A 94 -5.62 7.90 -10.71
CA ALA A 94 -5.89 8.37 -12.07
C ALA A 94 -4.74 8.08 -13.05
N SER A 95 -3.59 7.60 -12.58
CA SER A 95 -2.48 7.26 -13.45
C SER A 95 -2.91 6.12 -14.39
N PRO A 96 -2.77 6.28 -15.73
CA PRO A 96 -2.96 5.16 -16.63
C PRO A 96 -1.97 4.07 -16.23
N GLU A 97 -2.42 2.81 -16.28
CA GLU A 97 -1.59 1.64 -15.97
C GLU A 97 -0.20 1.83 -16.55
N ALA A 98 0.83 1.62 -15.72
CA ALA A 98 2.22 1.70 -16.13
C ALA A 98 2.35 0.90 -17.44
N LYS A 99 2.51 1.64 -18.54
CA LYS A 99 2.72 1.04 -19.86
C LYS A 99 3.96 0.17 -19.74
N GLU A 100 3.80 -1.11 -20.08
CA GLU A 100 4.90 -2.00 -20.45
C GLU A 100 5.86 -1.34 -21.45
#